data_AF-A0A7C7PX96-F1
#
_entry.id   AF-A0A7C7PX96-F1
#
_cell.length_a   1.000
_cell.length_b   1.000
_cell.length_c   1.000
_cell.angle_alpha   90.00
_cell.angle_beta   90.00
_cell.angle_gamma   90.00
#
_symmetry.space_group_name_H-M   'P 1'
#
loop_
_entity.id
_entity.type
_entity.pdbx_description
1 polymer ?
#
loop_
_entity_poly.entity_id
_entity_poly.type
_entity_poly.pdbx_seq_one_letter_code
_entity_poly.pdbx_strand_id
1 'polypeptide(L)'
;MVWNIAARIYAPLAVGFATGIVLASQYGSTVGFVLGLFTTAAGFLWGFRPLGTALLTTIPIIIVVVWLYGLIAAMGYGLNMVTVAIATLSLGVGIDYVIHVVERFREERFKGLPILASIAAVGGASGLALFGSAASDVLGFLIISQSRMGFFSLFGTFSAAMIFFSLIASLILACGLIGVLNYRKVLGEHREDREMSA
;
A
#
# COMPACT_ATOMS: atom_id res chain seq x y z
N MET A 1 8.72 -4.62 22.93
CA MET A 1 8.36 -3.30 23.50
C MET A 1 9.29 -2.19 23.02
N VAL A 2 10.62 -2.33 23.16
CA VAL A 2 11.64 -1.34 22.73
C VAL A 2 11.54 -0.99 21.23
N TRP A 3 11.35 -1.99 20.37
CA TRP A 3 11.25 -1.79 18.91
C TRP A 3 10.04 -0.94 18.49
N ASN A 4 8.91 -1.02 19.21
CA ASN A 4 7.72 -0.22 18.90
C ASN A 4 7.87 1.24 19.29
N ILE A 5 8.61 1.52 20.37
CA ILE A 5 8.89 2.89 20.82
C ILE A 5 9.92 3.52 19.89
N ALA A 6 10.98 2.78 19.55
CA ALA A 6 11.95 3.19 18.54
C ALA A 6 11.27 3.48 17.20
N ALA A 7 10.42 2.58 16.70
CA ALA A 7 9.64 2.75 15.47
C ALA A 7 8.86 4.07 15.41
N ARG A 8 8.19 4.43 16.52
CA ARG A 8 7.37 5.64 16.61
C ARG A 8 8.18 6.94 16.62
N ILE A 9 9.46 6.88 16.97
CA ILE A 9 10.36 8.03 16.99
C ILE A 9 11.15 8.12 15.67
N TYR A 10 11.68 7.00 15.16
CA TYR A 10 12.48 6.98 13.94
C TYR A 10 11.65 7.24 12.67
N ALA A 11 10.40 6.75 12.59
CA ALA A 11 9.56 6.97 11.41
C ALA A 11 9.26 8.47 11.12
N PRO A 12 8.81 9.31 12.08
CA PRO A 12 8.59 10.74 11.84
C PRO A 12 9.85 11.45 11.39
N LEU A 13 10.97 11.14 12.05
CA LEU A 13 12.27 11.77 11.78
C LEU A 13 12.77 11.39 10.39
N ALA A 14 12.67 10.12 10.00
CA ALA A 14 13.08 9.65 8.67
C ALA A 14 12.25 10.30 7.56
N VAL A 15 10.92 10.39 7.74
CA VAL A 15 10.02 11.02 6.77
C VAL A 15 10.32 12.50 6.63
N GLY A 16 10.47 13.21 7.75
CA GLY A 16 10.77 14.64 7.74
C GLY A 16 12.15 14.98 7.17
N PHE A 17 13.15 14.15 7.45
CA PHE A 17 14.47 14.32 6.87
C PHE A 17 14.49 14.05 5.37
N ALA A 18 13.83 12.97 4.92
CA ALA A 18 13.74 12.63 3.50
C ALA A 18 12.98 13.71 2.70
N THR A 19 11.81 14.13 3.19
CA THR A 19 11.04 15.22 2.57
C THR A 19 11.83 16.53 2.57
N GLY A 20 12.52 16.85 3.66
CA GLY A 20 13.37 18.03 3.74
C GLY A 20 14.49 18.05 2.71
N ILE A 21 15.22 16.94 2.54
CA ILE A 21 16.29 16.82 1.53
C ILE A 21 15.73 16.96 0.12
N VAL A 22 14.66 16.23 -0.21
CA VAL A 22 14.09 16.24 -1.57
C VAL A 22 13.61 17.65 -1.92
N LEU A 23 12.87 18.31 -1.02
CA LEU A 23 12.35 19.64 -1.26
C LEU A 23 13.44 20.71 -1.26
N ALA A 24 14.48 20.55 -0.44
CA ALA A 24 15.66 21.41 -0.49
C ALA A 24 16.36 21.33 -1.86
N SER A 25 16.41 20.14 -2.46
CA SER A 25 17.03 19.92 -3.77
C SER A 25 16.23 20.50 -4.95
N GLN A 26 14.90 20.61 -4.84
CA GLN A 26 14.04 21.12 -5.92
C GLN A 26 13.68 22.60 -5.79
N TYR A 27 13.41 23.08 -4.57
CA TYR A 27 12.82 24.40 -4.32
C TYR A 27 13.70 25.31 -3.45
N GLY A 28 14.86 24.81 -3.00
CA GLY A 28 15.81 25.55 -2.17
C GLY A 28 15.73 25.18 -0.68
N SER A 29 16.86 25.40 0.01
CA SER A 29 17.10 24.92 1.38
C SER A 29 16.08 25.42 2.41
N THR A 30 15.60 26.65 2.29
CA THR A 30 14.59 27.22 3.20
C THR A 30 13.26 26.47 3.12
N VAL A 31 12.78 26.16 1.91
CA VAL A 31 11.51 25.44 1.69
C VAL A 31 11.63 24.02 2.21
N GLY A 32 12.74 23.34 1.92
CA GLY A 32 13.01 22.00 2.42
C GLY A 32 13.03 21.92 3.95
N PHE A 33 13.69 22.87 4.61
CA PHE A 33 13.75 22.88 6.06
C PHE A 33 12.38 23.07 6.72
N VAL A 34 11.59 24.04 6.25
CA VAL A 34 10.26 24.33 6.80
C VAL A 34 9.31 23.14 6.62
N LEU A 35 9.27 22.55 5.42
CA LEU A 35 8.36 21.44 5.13
C LEU A 35 8.82 20.12 5.78
N GLY A 36 10.13 19.89 5.90
CA GLY A 36 10.68 18.75 6.63
C GLY A 36 10.38 18.82 8.13
N LEU A 37 10.50 20.00 8.74
CA LEU A 37 10.16 20.20 10.15
C LEU A 37 8.65 20.02 10.37
N PHE A 38 7.83 20.57 9.46
CA PHE A 38 6.38 20.44 9.51
C PHE A 38 5.92 18.97 9.45
N THR A 39 6.43 18.20 8.50
CA THR A 39 6.09 16.77 8.35
C THR A 39 6.57 15.94 9.54
N THR A 40 7.74 16.26 10.11
CA THR A 40 8.23 15.63 11.35
C THR A 40 7.26 15.88 12.52
N ALA A 41 6.90 17.15 12.74
CA ALA A 41 6.02 17.55 13.83
C ALA A 41 4.61 16.94 13.69
N ALA A 42 4.05 16.99 12.48
CA ALA A 42 2.78 16.33 12.16
C ALA A 42 2.85 14.83 12.44
N GLY A 43 3.97 14.20 12.09
CA GLY A 43 4.23 12.79 12.34
C GLY A 43 4.23 12.39 13.82
N PHE A 44 4.80 13.23 14.69
CA PHE A 44 4.74 13.02 16.14
C PHE A 44 3.33 13.24 16.71
N LEU A 45 2.60 14.22 16.21
CA LEU A 45 1.22 14.52 16.65
C LEU A 45 0.23 13.42 16.25
N TRP A 46 0.36 12.87 15.04
CA TRP A 46 -0.57 11.85 14.53
C TRP A 46 -0.33 10.45 15.08
N GLY A 47 0.85 10.20 15.65
CA GLY A 47 1.21 8.91 16.24
C GLY A 47 1.38 7.82 15.20
N PHE A 48 2.60 7.61 14.71
CA PHE A 48 2.90 6.55 13.74
C PHE A 48 2.45 5.16 14.22
N ARG A 49 1.85 4.41 13.28
CA ARG A 49 1.58 2.98 13.41
C ARG A 49 2.89 2.20 13.47
N PRO A 50 2.93 1.03 14.13
CA PRO A 50 4.16 0.26 14.28
C PRO A 50 4.79 -0.08 12.92
N LEU A 51 6.13 -0.01 12.84
CA LEU A 51 6.91 -0.27 11.62
C LEU A 51 6.55 -1.60 10.93
N GLY A 52 6.07 -2.59 11.69
CA GLY A 52 5.67 -3.89 11.15
C GLY A 52 4.45 -3.80 10.24
N THR A 53 3.48 -2.95 10.58
CA THR A 53 2.31 -2.70 9.73
C THR A 53 2.69 -1.88 8.51
N ALA A 54 3.63 -0.94 8.66
CA ALA A 54 4.15 -0.16 7.53
C ALA A 54 4.85 -1.06 6.50
N LEU A 55 5.75 -1.94 6.94
CA LEU A 55 6.44 -2.89 6.04
C LEU A 55 5.47 -3.84 5.34
N LEU A 56 4.45 -4.31 6.06
CA LEU A 56 3.38 -5.15 5.51
C LEU A 56 2.63 -4.44 4.37
N THR A 57 2.38 -3.13 4.50
CA THR A 57 1.72 -2.33 3.45
C THR A 57 2.67 -1.95 2.31
N THR A 58 3.96 -1.74 2.60
CA THR A 58 4.94 -1.23 1.63
C THR A 58 5.49 -2.30 0.69
N ILE A 59 5.62 -3.55 1.13
CA ILE A 59 6.18 -4.62 0.29
C ILE A 59 5.32 -4.90 -0.96
N PRO A 60 3.99 -5.11 -0.85
CA PRO A 60 3.15 -5.36 -2.02
C PRO A 60 3.16 -4.20 -3.02
N ILE A 61 3.16 -2.95 -2.53
CA ILE A 61 3.15 -1.78 -3.41
C ILE A 61 4.46 -1.63 -4.19
N ILE A 62 5.62 -1.91 -3.59
CA ILE A 62 6.90 -1.88 -4.32
C ILE A 62 6.85 -2.86 -5.50
N ILE A 63 6.28 -4.05 -5.29
CA ILE A 63 6.12 -5.05 -6.35
C ILE A 63 5.21 -4.52 -7.47
N VAL A 64 4.09 -3.87 -7.11
CA VAL A 64 3.18 -3.25 -8.09
C VAL A 64 3.88 -2.17 -8.91
N VAL A 65 4.68 -1.32 -8.27
CA VAL A 65 5.44 -0.27 -8.97
C VAL A 65 6.45 -0.88 -9.95
N VAL A 66 7.13 -1.97 -9.56
CA VAL A 66 8.02 -2.72 -10.44
C VAL A 66 7.26 -3.32 -11.63
N TRP A 67 6.09 -3.91 -11.39
CA TRP A 67 5.24 -4.43 -12.47
C TRP A 67 4.75 -3.34 -13.42
N LEU A 68 4.37 -2.18 -12.89
CA LEU A 68 3.97 -1.04 -13.71
C LEU A 68 5.12 -0.56 -14.61
N TYR A 69 6.31 -0.34 -14.06
CA TYR A 69 7.45 0.07 -14.87
C TYR A 69 7.88 -1.03 -15.86
N GLY A 70 7.75 -2.30 -15.47
CA GLY A 70 7.93 -3.43 -16.38
C GLY A 70 6.95 -3.39 -17.55
N LEU A 71 5.67 -3.08 -17.30
CA LEU A 71 4.64 -2.93 -18.33
C LEU A 71 4.94 -1.75 -19.26
N ILE A 72 5.31 -0.60 -18.70
CA ILE A 72 5.68 0.61 -19.45
C ILE A 72 6.85 0.32 -20.39
N ALA A 73 7.90 -0.33 -19.87
CA ALA A 73 9.07 -0.73 -20.64
C ALA A 73 8.73 -1.78 -21.72
N ALA A 74 7.89 -2.77 -21.40
CA ALA A 74 7.47 -3.81 -22.34
C ALA A 74 6.65 -3.24 -23.50
N MET A 75 5.88 -2.19 -23.27
CA MET A 75 5.13 -1.46 -24.31
C MET A 75 6.01 -0.46 -25.10
N GLY A 76 7.30 -0.38 -24.81
CA GLY A 76 8.26 0.49 -25.52
C GLY A 76 8.19 1.96 -25.14
N TYR A 77 7.52 2.30 -24.04
CA TYR A 77 7.46 3.68 -23.55
C TYR A 77 8.65 3.99 -22.64
N GLY A 78 9.22 5.19 -22.79
CA GLY A 78 10.30 5.68 -21.96
C GLY A 78 9.82 6.31 -20.65
N LEU A 79 10.74 6.43 -19.69
CA LEU A 79 10.53 7.23 -18.48
C LEU A 79 10.40 8.71 -18.86
N ASN A 80 9.25 9.28 -18.55
CA ASN A 80 8.94 10.70 -18.74
C ASN A 80 8.11 11.24 -17.56
N MET A 81 7.81 12.53 -17.58
CA MET A 81 7.01 13.20 -16.55
C MET A 81 5.66 12.52 -16.30
N VAL A 82 5.03 11.97 -17.35
CA VAL A 82 3.75 11.26 -17.24
C VAL A 82 3.91 9.97 -16.44
N THR A 83 4.88 9.14 -16.82
CA THR A 83 5.13 7.86 -16.14
C THR A 83 5.55 8.04 -14.68
N VAL A 84 6.24 9.14 -14.36
CA VAL A 84 6.57 9.52 -12.98
C VAL A 84 5.31 9.91 -12.20
N ALA A 85 4.42 10.71 -12.81
CA ALA A 85 3.16 11.08 -12.18
C ALA A 85 2.28 9.84 -11.92
N ILE A 86 2.22 8.90 -12.87
CA ILE A 86 1.48 7.65 -12.72
C ILE A 86 2.07 6.82 -11.59
N ALA A 87 3.40 6.71 -11.48
CA ALA A 87 4.04 5.98 -10.39
C ALA A 87 3.73 6.58 -9.00
N THR A 88 3.71 7.90 -8.88
CA THR A 88 3.29 8.56 -7.64
C THR A 88 1.83 8.27 -7.30
N LEU A 89 0.93 8.37 -8.28
CA LEU A 89 -0.48 7.99 -8.13
C LEU A 89 -0.60 6.52 -7.70
N SER A 90 0.24 5.66 -8.26
CA SER A 90 0.29 4.24 -7.97
C SER A 90 0.64 3.94 -6.53
N LEU A 91 1.64 4.63 -6.00
CA LEU A 91 1.99 4.52 -4.59
C LEU A 91 0.81 4.88 -3.68
N GLY A 92 0.08 5.96 -3.99
CA GLY A 92 -1.09 6.37 -3.19
C GLY A 92 -2.21 5.33 -3.24
N VAL A 93 -2.76 5.11 -4.44
CA VAL A 93 -3.91 4.22 -4.65
C VAL A 93 -3.60 2.80 -4.19
N GLY A 94 -2.38 2.31 -4.46
CA GLY A 94 -2.08 0.93 -4.12
C GLY A 94 -1.81 0.68 -2.64
N ILE A 95 -1.32 1.69 -1.91
CA ILE A 95 -1.26 1.62 -0.44
C ILE A 95 -2.68 1.56 0.13
N ASP A 96 -3.64 2.31 -0.42
CA ASP A 96 -5.02 2.33 0.08
C ASP A 96 -5.67 0.93 0.01
N TYR A 97 -5.55 0.23 -1.12
CA TYR A 97 -6.07 -1.14 -1.24
C TYR A 97 -5.46 -2.11 -0.22
N VAL A 98 -4.16 -2.01 0.03
CA VAL A 98 -3.49 -2.87 1.02
C VAL A 98 -3.91 -2.51 2.43
N ILE A 99 -4.08 -1.22 2.74
CA ILE A 99 -4.58 -0.77 4.05
C ILE A 99 -5.98 -1.32 4.32
N HIS A 100 -6.89 -1.28 3.35
CA HIS A 100 -8.24 -1.84 3.51
C HIS A 100 -8.20 -3.34 3.84
N VAL A 101 -7.37 -4.11 3.15
CA VAL A 101 -7.16 -5.54 3.44
C VAL A 101 -6.62 -5.75 4.86
N VAL A 102 -5.60 -4.99 5.24
CA VAL A 102 -4.96 -5.09 6.57
C VAL A 102 -5.93 -4.69 7.68
N GLU A 103 -6.70 -3.62 7.50
CA GLU A 103 -7.66 -3.18 8.52
C GLU A 103 -8.79 -4.19 8.66
N ARG A 104 -9.30 -4.74 7.56
CA ARG A 104 -10.32 -5.79 7.64
C ARG A 104 -9.82 -7.02 8.37
N PHE A 105 -8.60 -7.47 8.06
CA PHE A 105 -7.97 -8.56 8.81
C PHE A 105 -7.88 -8.22 10.32
N ARG A 106 -7.51 -6.99 10.67
CA ARG A 106 -7.42 -6.54 12.08
C ARG A 106 -8.79 -6.50 12.76
N GLU A 107 -9.84 -6.05 12.09
CA GLU A 107 -11.22 -6.07 12.61
C GLU A 107 -11.66 -7.49 12.96
N GLU A 108 -11.40 -8.46 12.06
CA GLU A 108 -11.78 -9.85 12.28
C GLU A 108 -10.94 -10.51 13.38
N ARG A 109 -9.65 -10.14 13.49
CA ARG A 109 -8.81 -10.55 14.62
C ARG A 109 -9.27 -9.97 15.95
N PHE A 110 -9.80 -8.75 15.96
CA PHE A 110 -10.33 -8.12 17.18
C PHE A 110 -11.62 -8.81 17.66
N LYS A 111 -12.39 -9.41 16.75
CA LYS A 111 -13.54 -10.27 17.09
C LYS A 111 -13.16 -11.65 17.62
N GLY A 112 -11.87 -11.98 17.69
CA GLY A 112 -11.37 -13.25 18.22
C GLY A 112 -11.32 -14.41 17.22
N LEU A 113 -11.52 -14.16 15.92
CA LEU A 113 -11.41 -15.21 14.91
C LEU A 113 -9.96 -15.66 14.72
N PRO A 114 -9.70 -16.95 14.44
CA PRO A 114 -8.36 -17.47 14.16
C PRO A 114 -7.78 -16.84 12.89
N ILE A 115 -6.45 -16.80 12.76
CA ILE A 115 -5.75 -16.03 11.73
C ILE A 115 -6.21 -16.42 10.31
N LEU A 116 -6.33 -17.72 10.01
CA LEU A 116 -6.76 -18.18 8.70
C LEU A 116 -8.21 -17.79 8.40
N ALA A 117 -9.10 -17.84 9.41
CA ALA A 117 -10.48 -17.39 9.24
C ALA A 117 -10.55 -15.87 9.02
N SER A 118 -9.71 -15.08 9.71
CA SER A 118 -9.63 -13.64 9.49
C SER A 118 -9.11 -13.28 8.09
N ILE A 119 -8.14 -14.04 7.56
CA ILE A 119 -7.67 -13.86 6.17
C ILE A 119 -8.78 -14.24 5.18
N ALA A 120 -9.47 -15.37 5.39
CA ALA A 120 -10.58 -15.79 4.54
C ALA A 120 -11.73 -14.77 4.54
N ALA A 121 -11.99 -14.12 5.67
CA ALA A 121 -13.02 -13.09 5.80
C ALA A 121 -12.72 -11.82 4.99
N VAL A 122 -11.45 -11.52 4.70
CA VAL A 122 -11.08 -10.45 3.76
C VAL A 122 -11.65 -10.74 2.37
N GLY A 123 -11.61 -12.00 1.93
CA GLY A 123 -12.15 -12.44 0.63
C GLY A 123 -13.68 -12.40 0.51
N GLY A 124 -14.39 -12.13 1.62
CA GLY A 124 -15.85 -11.98 1.63
C GLY A 124 -16.31 -10.59 1.18
N ALA A 125 -17.12 -9.94 2.01
CA ALA A 125 -17.72 -8.64 1.68
C ALA A 125 -16.68 -7.53 1.41
N SER A 126 -15.54 -7.55 2.12
CA SER A 126 -14.48 -6.55 1.93
C SER A 126 -13.77 -6.70 0.59
N GLY A 127 -13.48 -7.93 0.16
CA GLY A 127 -12.90 -8.21 -1.14
C GLY A 127 -13.83 -7.82 -2.28
N LEU A 128 -15.14 -8.08 -2.13
CA LEU A 128 -16.13 -7.66 -3.12
C LEU A 128 -16.24 -6.12 -3.20
N ALA A 129 -16.19 -5.42 -2.07
CA ALA A 129 -16.17 -3.97 -2.04
C ALA A 129 -14.91 -3.39 -2.70
N LEU A 130 -13.74 -3.97 -2.44
CA LEU A 130 -12.47 -3.57 -3.07
C LEU A 130 -12.49 -3.81 -4.58
N PHE A 131 -13.04 -4.95 -5.02
CA PHE A 131 -13.22 -5.23 -6.44
C PHE A 131 -14.17 -4.22 -7.09
N GLY A 132 -15.29 -3.89 -6.44
CA GLY A 132 -16.23 -2.88 -6.93
C GLY A 132 -15.59 -1.50 -7.09
N SER A 133 -14.82 -1.06 -6.09
CA SER A 133 -14.07 0.21 -6.15
C SER A 133 -13.04 0.19 -7.29
N ALA A 134 -12.22 -0.85 -7.37
CA ALA A 134 -11.21 -0.97 -8.42
C ALA A 134 -11.84 -1.03 -9.81
N ALA A 135 -12.98 -1.70 -9.97
CA ALA A 135 -13.70 -1.75 -11.24
C ALA A 135 -14.20 -0.35 -11.64
N SER A 136 -14.78 0.42 -10.72
CA SER A 136 -15.20 1.79 -11.03
C SER A 136 -14.02 2.70 -11.38
N ASP A 137 -12.90 2.57 -10.68
CA ASP A 137 -11.70 3.37 -10.92
C ASP A 137 -11.09 3.02 -12.28
N VAL A 138 -10.93 1.73 -12.59
CA VAL A 138 -10.45 1.23 -13.89
C VAL A 138 -11.34 1.75 -15.02
N LEU A 139 -12.66 1.65 -14.89
CA LEU A 139 -13.58 2.17 -15.92
C LEU A 139 -13.44 3.68 -16.10
N GLY A 140 -13.28 4.44 -15.00
CA GLY A 140 -13.02 5.88 -15.06
C GLY A 140 -11.75 6.22 -15.84
N PHE A 141 -10.64 5.52 -15.54
CA PHE A 141 -9.37 5.73 -16.25
C PHE A 141 -9.39 5.22 -17.70
N LEU A 142 -10.16 4.18 -18.00
CA LEU A 142 -10.36 3.72 -19.38
C LEU A 142 -11.10 4.75 -20.24
N ILE A 143 -12.04 5.52 -19.67
CA ILE A 143 -12.66 6.65 -20.38
C ILE A 143 -11.61 7.70 -20.73
N ILE A 144 -10.72 8.04 -19.78
CA ILE A 144 -9.61 8.98 -20.00
C ILE A 144 -8.65 8.43 -21.08
N SER A 145 -8.43 7.11 -21.10
CA SER A 145 -7.58 6.42 -22.07
C SER A 145 -8.01 6.65 -23.53
N GLN A 146 -9.29 6.94 -23.77
CA GLN A 146 -9.84 7.19 -25.11
C GLN A 146 -9.62 8.63 -25.60
N SER A 147 -8.95 9.48 -24.81
CA SER A 147 -8.64 10.85 -25.21
C SER A 147 -7.75 10.91 -26.44
N ARG A 148 -8.03 11.85 -27.35
CA ARG A 148 -7.19 12.13 -28.54
C ARG A 148 -5.84 12.74 -28.18
N MET A 149 -5.71 13.30 -26.98
CA MET A 149 -4.46 13.83 -26.48
C MET A 149 -3.62 12.70 -25.88
N GLY A 150 -2.49 12.39 -26.51
CA GLY A 150 -1.64 11.23 -26.15
C GLY A 150 -1.23 11.20 -24.68
N PHE A 151 -1.03 12.36 -24.05
CA PHE A 151 -0.76 12.46 -22.60
C PHE A 151 -1.88 11.84 -21.75
N PHE A 152 -3.15 12.21 -22.02
CA PHE A 152 -4.28 11.68 -21.26
C PHE A 152 -4.55 10.21 -21.59
N SER A 153 -4.37 9.82 -22.85
CA SER A 153 -4.52 8.42 -23.26
C SER A 153 -3.58 7.50 -22.47
N LEU A 154 -2.28 7.81 -22.44
CA LEU A 154 -1.27 7.05 -21.70
C LEU A 154 -1.54 7.06 -20.19
N PHE A 155 -1.89 8.23 -19.66
CA PHE A 155 -2.25 8.37 -18.26
C PHE A 155 -3.42 7.45 -17.87
N GLY A 156 -4.46 7.41 -18.70
CA GLY A 156 -5.61 6.51 -18.51
C GLY A 156 -5.23 5.04 -18.58
N THR A 157 -4.52 4.62 -19.64
CA THR A 157 -4.13 3.21 -19.83
C THR A 157 -3.31 2.67 -18.67
N PHE A 158 -2.23 3.37 -18.28
CA PHE A 158 -1.32 2.87 -17.26
C PHE A 158 -1.89 3.01 -15.84
N SER A 159 -2.70 4.03 -15.56
CA SER A 159 -3.39 4.14 -14.26
C SER A 159 -4.41 3.01 -14.09
N ALA A 160 -5.18 2.69 -15.13
CA ALA A 160 -6.09 1.54 -15.11
C ALA A 160 -5.36 0.20 -14.90
N ALA A 161 -4.25 -0.01 -15.62
CA ALA A 161 -3.43 -1.21 -15.45
C ALA A 161 -2.87 -1.34 -14.03
N MET A 162 -2.41 -0.22 -13.45
CA MET A 162 -1.89 -0.23 -12.10
C MET A 162 -2.96 -0.52 -11.05
N ILE A 163 -4.15 0.08 -11.15
CA ILE A 163 -5.26 -0.19 -10.22
C ILE A 163 -5.56 -1.69 -10.21
N PHE A 164 -5.62 -2.29 -11.40
CA PHE A 164 -5.82 -3.72 -11.55
C PHE A 164 -4.71 -4.53 -10.87
N PHE A 165 -3.43 -4.20 -11.11
CA PHE A 165 -2.31 -4.85 -10.44
C PHE A 165 -2.32 -4.64 -8.92
N SER A 166 -2.75 -3.48 -8.45
CA SER A 166 -2.80 -3.18 -7.04
C SER A 166 -3.90 -3.93 -6.32
N LEU A 167 -5.05 -4.16 -6.96
CA LEU A 167 -6.10 -5.02 -6.44
C LEU A 167 -5.60 -6.46 -6.31
N ILE A 168 -4.90 -6.97 -7.33
CA ILE A 168 -4.32 -8.32 -7.29
C ILE A 168 -3.27 -8.42 -6.17
N ALA A 169 -2.38 -7.43 -6.08
CA ALA A 169 -1.35 -7.40 -5.06
C ALA A 169 -1.92 -7.30 -3.65
N SER A 170 -2.97 -6.51 -3.43
CA SER A 170 -3.59 -6.40 -2.11
C SER A 170 -4.29 -7.71 -1.70
N LEU A 171 -5.07 -8.32 -2.60
CA LEU A 171 -5.81 -9.54 -2.27
C LEU A 171 -4.92 -10.78 -2.18
N ILE A 172 -3.86 -10.87 -2.97
CA ILE A 172 -2.96 -12.04 -3.01
C ILE A 172 -1.72 -11.82 -2.17
N LEU A 173 -0.90 -10.81 -2.50
CA LEU A 173 0.39 -10.61 -1.87
C LEU A 173 0.25 -10.14 -0.41
N ALA A 174 -0.67 -9.22 -0.12
CA ALA A 174 -0.84 -8.76 1.26
C ALA A 174 -1.42 -9.86 2.17
N CYS A 175 -2.46 -10.57 1.71
CA CYS A 175 -3.01 -11.72 2.45
C CYS A 175 -1.96 -12.82 2.65
N GLY A 176 -1.19 -13.16 1.61
CA GLY A 176 -0.11 -14.13 1.70
C GLY A 176 0.99 -13.71 2.68
N LEU A 177 1.38 -12.44 2.65
CA LEU A 177 2.38 -11.87 3.56
C LEU A 177 1.89 -11.90 5.02
N ILE A 178 0.62 -11.57 5.28
CA ILE A 178 0.00 -11.69 6.61
C ILE A 178 0.08 -13.14 7.10
N GLY A 179 -0.24 -14.12 6.24
CA GLY A 179 -0.17 -15.54 6.57
C GLY A 179 1.25 -15.99 6.92
N VAL A 180 2.24 -15.64 6.09
CA VAL A 180 3.66 -16.00 6.30
C VAL A 180 4.20 -15.39 7.59
N LEU A 181 3.95 -14.10 7.83
CA LEU A 181 4.47 -13.42 9.03
C LEU A 181 3.86 -13.97 10.33
N ASN A 182 2.63 -14.50 10.27
CA ASN A 182 1.96 -15.09 11.43
C ASN A 182 2.01 -16.62 11.46
N TYR A 183 2.81 -17.27 10.61
CA TYR A 183 2.87 -18.72 10.47
C TYR A 183 3.07 -19.47 11.79
N ARG A 184 3.94 -18.97 12.68
CA ARG A 184 4.14 -19.56 14.02
C ARG A 184 2.90 -19.51 14.92
N LYS A 185 2.09 -18.46 14.80
CA LYS A 185 0.86 -18.31 15.58
C LYS A 185 -0.27 -19.17 15.01
N VAL A 186 -0.34 -19.29 13.68
CA VAL A 186 -1.28 -20.19 12.99
C VAL A 186 -1.10 -21.64 13.46
N LEU A 187 0.15 -22.11 13.58
CA LEU A 187 0.44 -23.45 14.10
C LEU A 187 0.03 -23.64 15.56
N GLY A 188 0.10 -22.57 16.37
CA GLY A 188 -0.35 -22.59 17.76
C GLY A 188 -1.88 -22.70 17.88
N GLU A 189 -2.61 -21.85 17.16
CA GLU A 189 -4.09 -21.85 17.14
C GLU A 189 -4.63 -23.22 16.67
N HIS A 190 -4.03 -23.81 15.62
CA HIS A 190 -4.44 -25.14 15.15
C HIS A 190 -4.17 -26.28 16.14
N ARG A 191 -3.18 -26.12 17.03
CA ARG A 191 -2.87 -27.12 18.05
C ARG A 191 -3.87 -27.05 19.21
N GLU A 192 -4.21 -25.86 19.66
CA GLU A 192 -5.24 -25.62 20.67
C GLU A 192 -6.60 -26.13 20.22
N ASP A 193 -6.99 -25.90 18.95
CA ASP A 193 -8.24 -26.42 18.39
C ASP A 193 -8.32 -27.96 18.40
N ARG A 194 -7.19 -28.65 18.13
CA ARG A 194 -7.13 -30.12 18.19
C ARG A 194 -7.19 -30.65 19.62
N GLU A 195 -6.52 -30.00 20.56
CA GLU A 195 -6.51 -30.40 21.97
C GLU A 195 -7.89 -30.19 22.63
N MET A 196 -8.69 -29.23 22.15
CA MET A 196 -10.05 -28.95 22.66
C MET A 196 -11.14 -29.86 22.05
N SER A 197 -10.84 -30.50 20.91
CA SER A 197 -11.75 -31.39 20.18
C SER A 197 -11.54 -32.88 20.48
N ALA A 198 -10.55 -33.20 21.31
CA ALA A 198 -10.18 -34.56 21.74
C ALA A 198 -10.64 -34.83 23.18
#